data_AF-A0A847Z178-F1
#
_entry.id   AF-A0A847Z178-F1
#
_cell.length_a   1.000
_cell.length_b   1.000
_cell.length_c   1.000
_cell.angle_alpha   90.00
_cell.angle_beta   90.00
_cell.angle_gamma   90.00
#
_symmetry.space_group_name_H-M   'P 1'
#
loop_
_entity.id
_entity.type
_entity.pdbx_description
1 polymer ?
#
loop_
_entity_poly.entity_id
_entity_poly.type
_entity_poly.pdbx_seq_one_letter_code
_entity_poly.pdbx_strand_id
1 'polypeptide(L)'
;MYNIFSYIWAIIKNIIVLFIIFLIFNQAYSSFETIVFCFLILIYISISQFFSSNAYAQMTQTLLLTERIINLKKLFNKSENENSLNPDYIENNEVDFEKEEIKEAKDRMKPHVVKFYINSVFNFVIFVVCIFYLFGEL
;
A
#
# COMPACT_ATOMS: atom_id res chain seq x y z
N MET A 1 18.74 4.74 -3.55
CA MET A 1 18.83 3.43 -4.22
C MET A 1 17.95 2.46 -3.43
N TYR A 2 16.76 2.15 -3.92
CA TYR A 2 15.83 1.29 -3.20
C TYR A 2 16.41 -0.12 -3.11
N ASN A 3 16.51 -0.65 -1.89
CA ASN A 3 17.10 -1.95 -1.65
C ASN A 3 16.22 -3.03 -2.30
N ILE A 4 16.64 -3.51 -3.48
CA ILE A 4 16.14 -4.73 -4.13
C ILE A 4 16.03 -5.88 -3.11
N PHE A 5 16.98 -5.93 -2.18
CA PHE A 5 16.99 -6.83 -1.03
C PHE A 5 15.70 -6.77 -0.19
N SER A 6 15.12 -5.58 0.01
CA SER A 6 13.87 -5.41 0.77
C SER A 6 12.65 -5.97 0.04
N TYR A 7 12.62 -5.91 -1.29
CA TYR A 7 11.56 -6.52 -2.10
C TYR A 7 11.73 -8.03 -2.18
N ILE A 8 12.96 -8.51 -2.39
CA ILE A 8 13.29 -9.94 -2.35
C ILE A 8 12.90 -10.53 -0.99
N TRP A 9 13.20 -9.84 0.11
CA TRP A 9 12.82 -10.29 1.44
C TRP A 9 11.29 -10.35 1.65
N ALA A 10 10.54 -9.40 1.07
CA ALA A 10 9.08 -9.46 1.08
C ALA A 10 8.57 -10.69 0.30
N ILE A 11 9.15 -10.98 -0.86
CA ILE A 11 8.80 -12.17 -1.65
C ILE A 11 9.11 -13.45 -0.86
N ILE A 12 10.29 -13.57 -0.26
CA ILE A 12 10.70 -14.74 0.54
C ILE A 12 9.70 -14.98 1.69
N LYS A 13 9.33 -13.93 2.43
CA LYS A 13 8.34 -14.04 3.51
C LYS A 13 7.00 -14.58 3.02
N ASN A 14 6.51 -14.07 1.89
CA ASN A 14 5.24 -14.54 1.34
C ASN A 14 5.33 -15.99 0.85
N ILE A 15 6.46 -16.41 0.27
CA ILE A 15 6.69 -17.82 -0.11
C ILE A 15 6.64 -18.72 1.13
N ILE A 16 7.27 -18.31 2.24
CA ILE A 16 7.22 -19.07 3.50
C ILE A 16 5.78 -19.19 4.00
N VAL A 17 4.99 -18.11 3.97
CA VAL A 17 3.57 -18.14 4.36
C VAL A 17 2.80 -19.12 3.48
N LEU A 18 3.02 -19.09 2.18
CA LEU A 18 2.37 -19.99 1.21
C LEU A 18 2.73 -21.46 1.50
N PHE A 19 3.99 -21.73 1.81
CA PHE A 19 4.45 -23.06 2.21
C PHE A 19 3.78 -23.55 3.51
N ILE A 20 3.65 -22.67 4.52
CA ILE A 20 2.94 -22.98 5.76
C ILE A 20 1.47 -23.33 5.48
N ILE A 21 0.82 -22.58 4.59
CA ILE A 21 -0.59 -22.84 4.23
C ILE A 21 -0.74 -24.21 3.56
N PHE A 22 0.16 -24.57 2.64
CA PHE A 22 0.16 -25.91 2.06
C PHE A 22 0.39 -27.01 3.09
N LEU A 23 1.27 -26.78 4.08
CA LEU A 23 1.48 -27.75 5.17
C LEU A 23 0.22 -27.94 6.03
N ILE A 24 -0.53 -26.87 6.30
CA ILE A 24 -1.80 -26.94 7.05
C ILE A 24 -2.80 -27.81 6.28
N PHE A 25 -2.96 -27.59 4.98
CA PHE A 25 -3.88 -28.39 4.17
C PHE A 25 -3.44 -29.85 4.06
N ASN A 26 -2.14 -30.14 4.02
CA ASN A 26 -1.63 -31.51 3.99
C ASN A 26 -1.84 -32.28 5.32
N GLN A 27 -2.05 -31.58 6.42
CA GLN A 27 -2.36 -32.18 7.73
C GLN A 27 -3.84 -32.25 8.05
N ALA A 28 -4.71 -31.61 7.26
CA ALA A 28 -6.16 -31.70 7.48
C ALA A 28 -6.62 -33.12 7.14
N TYR A 29 -7.18 -33.82 8.13
CA TYR A 29 -7.61 -35.22 7.97
C TYR A 29 -9.09 -35.34 7.61
N SER A 30 -9.88 -34.29 7.83
CA SER A 30 -11.32 -34.28 7.52
C SER A 30 -11.74 -33.05 6.72
N SER A 31 -12.77 -33.22 5.87
CA SER A 31 -13.37 -32.13 5.10
C SER A 31 -13.83 -30.97 5.98
N PHE A 32 -14.29 -31.26 7.21
CA PHE A 32 -14.65 -30.24 8.19
C PHE A 32 -13.45 -29.38 8.61
N GLU A 33 -12.30 -29.99 8.91
CA GLU A 33 -11.06 -29.26 9.24
C GLU A 33 -10.61 -28.38 8.07
N THR A 34 -10.65 -28.90 6.84
CA THR A 34 -10.31 -28.15 5.63
C THR A 34 -11.19 -26.91 5.46
N ILE A 35 -12.50 -27.05 5.66
CA ILE A 35 -13.45 -25.92 5.61
C ILE A 35 -13.13 -24.88 6.69
N VAL A 36 -12.92 -25.31 7.94
CA VAL A 36 -12.60 -24.41 9.06
C VAL A 36 -11.29 -23.65 8.80
N PHE A 37 -10.25 -24.33 8.32
CA PHE A 37 -8.99 -23.69 7.96
C PHE A 37 -9.15 -22.69 6.82
N CYS A 38 -9.92 -23.02 5.77
CA CYS A 38 -10.20 -22.09 4.69
C CYS A 38 -10.87 -20.81 5.22
N PHE A 39 -11.89 -20.93 6.08
CA PHE A 39 -12.55 -19.76 6.66
C PHE A 39 -11.59 -18.92 7.52
N LEU A 40 -10.77 -19.54 8.36
CA LEU A 40 -9.78 -18.83 9.17
C LEU A 40 -8.78 -18.06 8.30
N ILE A 41 -8.27 -18.69 7.23
CA ILE A 41 -7.34 -18.06 6.30
C ILE A 41 -8.02 -16.91 5.54
N LEU A 42 -9.24 -17.11 5.05
CA LEU A 42 -10.01 -16.08 4.34
C LEU A 42 -10.32 -14.87 5.22
N ILE A 43 -10.70 -15.10 6.49
CA ILE A 43 -10.92 -14.03 7.47
C ILE A 43 -9.61 -13.27 7.70
N TYR A 44 -8.51 -13.99 7.92
CA TYR A 44 -7.19 -13.37 8.13
C TYR A 44 -6.79 -12.48 6.94
N ILE A 45 -6.92 -12.98 5.71
CA ILE A 45 -6.61 -12.22 4.49
C ILE A 45 -7.51 -10.99 4.38
N SER A 46 -8.81 -11.14 4.66
CA SER A 46 -9.78 -10.04 4.59
C SER A 46 -9.41 -8.90 5.54
N ILE A 47 -9.05 -9.23 6.79
CA ILE A 47 -8.62 -8.25 7.79
C ILE A 47 -7.30 -7.59 7.35
N SER A 48 -6.32 -8.39 6.95
CA SER A 48 -5.01 -7.91 6.48
C SER A 48 -5.15 -6.95 5.30
N GLN A 49 -6.00 -7.31 4.32
CA GLN A 49 -6.26 -6.50 3.14
C GLN A 49 -7.02 -5.21 3.50
N PHE A 50 -7.98 -5.28 4.43
CA PHE A 50 -8.72 -4.12 4.89
C PHE A 50 -7.79 -3.07 5.51
N PHE A 51 -6.90 -3.46 6.41
CA PHE A 51 -5.94 -2.53 7.02
C PHE A 51 -4.97 -1.96 5.98
N SER A 52 -4.44 -2.82 5.11
CA SER A 52 -3.46 -2.43 4.10
C SER A 52 -4.05 -1.45 3.07
N SER A 53 -5.28 -1.72 2.61
CA SER A 53 -5.99 -0.86 1.66
C SER A 53 -6.38 0.49 2.28
N ASN A 54 -6.84 0.50 3.53
CA ASN A 54 -7.16 1.75 4.21
C ASN A 54 -5.91 2.61 4.45
N ALA A 55 -4.79 2.00 4.85
CA ALA A 55 -3.53 2.72 5.00
C ALA A 55 -3.08 3.34 3.67
N TYR A 56 -3.17 2.58 2.57
CA TYR A 56 -2.84 3.09 1.23
C TYR A 56 -3.77 4.22 0.78
N ALA A 57 -5.08 4.08 1.01
CA ALA A 57 -6.07 5.10 0.67
C ALA A 57 -5.84 6.40 1.44
N GLN A 58 -5.60 6.32 2.75
CA GLN A 58 -5.30 7.48 3.59
C GLN A 58 -4.02 8.18 3.15
N MET A 59 -2.94 7.43 2.90
CA MET A 59 -1.69 8.02 2.41
C MET A 59 -1.88 8.77 1.09
N THR A 60 -2.62 8.17 0.15
CA THR A 60 -2.87 8.78 -1.16
C THR A 60 -3.76 10.02 -1.03
N GLN A 61 -4.80 9.97 -0.21
CA GLN A 61 -5.66 11.13 0.05
C GLN A 61 -4.90 12.28 0.70
N THR A 62 -4.07 11.99 1.70
CA THR A 62 -3.23 13.01 2.35
C THR A 62 -2.31 13.68 1.34
N LEU A 63 -1.61 12.92 0.49
CA LEU A 63 -0.77 13.51 -0.56
C LEU A 63 -1.57 14.42 -1.51
N LEU A 64 -2.73 13.97 -1.98
CA LEU A 64 -3.58 14.76 -2.88
C LEU A 64 -4.11 16.04 -2.21
N LEU A 65 -4.47 15.97 -0.93
CA LEU A 65 -4.91 17.13 -0.16
C LEU A 65 -3.77 18.11 0.03
N THR A 66 -2.57 17.65 0.39
CA THR A 66 -1.37 18.48 0.52
C THR A 66 -1.04 19.19 -0.80
N GLU A 67 -1.06 18.48 -1.93
CA GLU A 67 -0.88 19.08 -3.26
C GLU A 67 -1.93 20.15 -3.58
N ARG A 68 -3.19 19.90 -3.25
CA ARG A 68 -4.27 20.87 -3.45
C ARG A 68 -4.09 22.10 -2.58
N ILE A 69 -3.70 21.93 -1.32
CA ILE A 69 -3.44 23.03 -0.38
C ILE A 69 -2.28 23.89 -0.87
N ILE A 70 -1.18 23.29 -1.33
CA ILE A 70 -0.03 24.03 -1.86
C ILE A 70 -0.40 24.82 -3.11
N ASN A 71 -1.17 24.22 -4.03
CA ASN A 71 -1.68 24.92 -5.20
C ASN A 71 -2.62 26.08 -4.82
N LEU A 72 -3.48 25.91 -3.81
CA LEU A 72 -4.33 26.99 -3.30
C LEU A 72 -3.49 28.11 -2.68
N LYS A 73 -2.49 27.78 -1.84
CA LYS A 73 -1.56 28.77 -1.24
C LYS A 73 -0.87 29.59 -2.33
N LYS A 74 -0.40 28.93 -3.41
CA LYS A 74 0.17 29.62 -4.57
C LYS A 74 -0.81 30.60 -5.22
N LEU A 75 -2.06 30.21 -5.43
CA LEU A 75 -3.08 31.08 -6.03
C LEU A 75 -3.42 32.29 -5.13
N PHE A 76 -3.48 32.10 -3.82
CA PHE A 76 -3.70 33.19 -2.86
C PHE A 76 -2.53 34.16 -2.82
N ASN A 77 -1.29 33.65 -2.66
CA ASN A 77 -0.08 34.47 -2.62
C ASN A 77 0.11 35.26 -3.91
N LYS A 78 -0.17 34.67 -5.08
CA LYS A 78 -0.13 35.37 -6.37
C LYS A 78 -1.10 36.54 -6.43
N SER A 79 -2.28 36.44 -5.81
CA SER A 79 -3.26 37.53 -5.77
C SER A 79 -2.88 38.66 -4.81
N GLU A 80 -2.09 38.37 -3.78
CA GLU A 80 -1.70 39.32 -2.73
C GLU A 80 -0.40 40.07 -3.10
N ASN A 81 0.49 39.41 -3.85
CA ASN A 81 1.84 39.90 -4.17
C ASN A 81 1.94 40.83 -5.39
N GLU A 82 0.86 41.08 -6.14
CA GLU A 82 0.83 42.02 -7.29
C GLU A 82 1.24 43.46 -6.91
N ASN A 83 1.32 43.80 -5.62
CA ASN A 83 1.69 45.13 -5.10
C ASN A 83 3.09 45.23 -4.45
N SER A 84 3.95 44.18 -4.50
CA SER A 84 5.26 44.19 -3.84
C SER A 84 6.45 44.40 -4.80
N LEU A 85 7.59 44.87 -4.29
CA LEU A 85 8.74 45.32 -5.09
C LEU A 85 9.63 44.18 -5.67
N ASN A 86 9.43 42.92 -5.25
CA ASN A 86 10.08 41.71 -5.81
C ASN A 86 9.30 40.43 -5.43
N PRO A 87 8.08 40.24 -5.94
CA PRO A 87 7.19 39.15 -5.55
C PRO A 87 7.68 37.77 -6.01
N ASP A 88 8.31 37.72 -7.18
CA ASP A 88 8.67 36.45 -7.83
C ASP A 88 9.80 35.68 -7.11
N TYR A 89 10.71 36.35 -6.40
CA TYR A 89 11.86 35.68 -5.77
C TYR A 89 11.50 34.96 -4.46
N ILE A 90 10.52 35.46 -3.70
CA ILE A 90 10.11 34.87 -2.41
C ILE A 90 9.10 33.74 -2.66
N GLU A 91 8.12 33.96 -3.56
CA GLU A 91 7.10 32.96 -3.89
C GLU A 91 7.69 31.70 -4.54
N ASN A 92 8.65 31.85 -5.46
CA ASN A 92 9.24 30.70 -6.15
C ASN A 92 10.08 29.82 -5.21
N ASN A 93 10.81 30.41 -4.25
CA ASN A 93 11.63 29.64 -3.30
C ASN A 93 10.79 28.83 -2.29
N GLU A 94 9.71 29.39 -1.74
CA GLU A 94 8.82 28.64 -0.83
C GLU A 94 8.08 27.52 -1.57
N VAL A 95 7.53 27.82 -2.74
CA VAL A 95 6.76 26.84 -3.53
C VAL A 95 7.66 25.71 -4.03
N ASP A 96 8.91 25.99 -4.38
CA ASP A 96 9.84 24.94 -4.82
C ASP A 96 10.30 24.06 -3.65
N PHE A 97 10.47 24.61 -2.45
CA PHE A 97 10.71 23.83 -1.23
C PHE A 97 9.53 22.89 -0.90
N GLU A 98 8.30 23.41 -0.93
CA GLU A 98 7.08 22.62 -0.67
C GLU A 98 6.88 21.50 -1.72
N LYS A 99 7.19 21.75 -2.99
CA LYS A 99 7.17 20.71 -4.04
C LYS A 99 8.25 19.65 -3.82
N GLU A 100 9.43 20.05 -3.34
CA GLU A 100 10.52 19.14 -3.04
C GLU A 100 10.13 18.20 -1.87
N GLU A 101 9.46 18.73 -0.84
CA GLU A 101 8.89 17.91 0.25
C GLU A 101 7.82 16.92 -0.24
N ILE A 102 6.90 17.32 -1.13
CA ILE A 102 5.93 16.39 -1.73
C ILE A 102 6.65 15.31 -2.53
N LYS A 103 7.66 15.68 -3.31
CA LYS A 103 8.45 14.75 -4.12
C LYS A 103 9.17 13.73 -3.22
N GLU A 104 9.76 14.18 -2.12
CA GLU A 104 10.33 13.30 -1.10
C GLU A 104 9.28 12.38 -0.49
N ALA A 105 8.09 12.88 -0.14
CA ALA A 105 7.02 12.07 0.42
C ALA A 105 6.54 10.99 -0.56
N LYS A 106 6.40 11.33 -1.85
CA LYS A 106 6.11 10.35 -2.91
C LYS A 106 7.21 9.31 -3.06
N ASP A 107 8.47 9.74 -3.03
CA ASP A 107 9.61 8.83 -3.12
C ASP A 107 9.69 7.89 -1.90
N ARG A 108 9.35 8.37 -0.71
CA ARG A 108 9.24 7.51 0.49
C ARG A 108 8.08 6.53 0.38
N MET A 109 6.97 6.89 -0.28
CA MET A 109 5.82 5.99 -0.47
C MET A 109 6.06 4.86 -1.49
N LYS A 110 6.77 5.13 -2.61
CA LYS A 110 7.05 4.13 -3.66
C LYS A 110 7.37 2.72 -3.15
N PRO A 111 8.31 2.50 -2.21
CA PRO A 111 8.64 1.16 -1.72
C PRO A 111 7.51 0.50 -0.93
N HIS A 112 6.67 1.26 -0.24
CA HIS A 112 5.51 0.72 0.46
C HIS A 112 4.44 0.27 -0.54
N VAL A 113 4.23 1.04 -1.61
CA VAL A 113 3.30 0.68 -2.69
C VAL A 113 3.74 -0.61 -3.38
N VAL A 114 5.02 -0.74 -3.72
CA VAL A 114 5.56 -1.97 -4.33
C VAL A 114 5.35 -3.18 -3.42
N LYS A 115 5.66 -3.05 -2.12
CA LYS A 115 5.43 -4.13 -1.13
C LYS A 115 3.95 -4.48 -0.98
N PHE A 116 3.07 -3.49 -0.99
CA PHE A 116 1.63 -3.70 -0.95
C PHE A 116 1.14 -4.54 -2.15
N TYR A 117 1.64 -4.25 -3.36
CA TYR A 117 1.31 -5.05 -4.55
C TYR A 117 1.87 -6.47 -4.47
N ILE A 118 3.13 -6.64 -4.02
CA ILE A 118 3.72 -7.97 -3.81
C ILE A 118 2.80 -8.77 -2.86
N ASN A 119 2.50 -8.24 -1.68
CA ASN A 119 1.63 -8.92 -0.70
C ASN A 119 0.23 -9.19 -1.26
N SER A 120 -0.35 -8.25 -2.01
CA SER A 120 -1.68 -8.40 -2.60
C SER A 120 -1.74 -9.55 -3.61
N VAL A 121 -0.69 -9.74 -4.43
CA VAL A 121 -0.59 -10.87 -5.36
C VAL A 121 -0.53 -12.20 -4.60
N PHE A 122 0.29 -12.29 -3.56
CA PHE A 122 0.37 -13.52 -2.76
C PHE A 122 -0.93 -13.81 -1.99
N ASN A 123 -1.56 -12.79 -1.41
CA ASN A 123 -2.88 -12.92 -0.78
C ASN A 123 -3.93 -13.39 -1.78
N PHE A 124 -3.89 -12.91 -3.02
CA PHE A 124 -4.78 -13.36 -4.09
C PHE A 124 -4.54 -14.84 -4.44
N VAL A 125 -3.28 -15.28 -4.54
CA VAL A 125 -2.97 -16.70 -4.75
C VAL A 125 -3.52 -17.55 -3.61
N ILE A 126 -3.32 -17.14 -2.35
CA ILE A 126 -3.84 -17.86 -1.19
C ILE A 126 -5.36 -17.90 -1.22
N PHE A 127 -6.02 -16.80 -1.57
CA PHE A 127 -7.47 -16.74 -1.73
C PHE A 127 -7.95 -17.77 -2.75
N VAL A 128 -7.33 -17.81 -3.94
CA VAL A 128 -7.67 -18.80 -4.98
C VAL A 128 -7.46 -20.24 -4.48
N VAL A 129 -6.37 -20.51 -3.77
CA VAL A 129 -6.11 -21.82 -3.17
C VAL A 129 -7.21 -22.20 -2.17
N CYS A 130 -7.57 -21.30 -1.25
CA CYS A 130 -8.62 -21.57 -0.26
C CYS A 130 -9.96 -21.84 -0.95
N ILE A 131 -10.32 -21.05 -1.96
CA ILE A 131 -11.54 -21.24 -2.74
C ILE A 131 -11.53 -22.60 -3.45
N PHE A 132 -10.40 -22.98 -4.04
CA PHE A 132 -10.25 -24.27 -4.71
C PHE A 132 -10.47 -25.45 -3.75
N TYR A 133 -9.86 -25.42 -2.56
CA TYR A 133 -10.08 -26.44 -1.54
C TYR A 133 -11.52 -26.45 -1.02
N LEU A 134 -12.14 -25.27 -0.83
CA LEU A 134 -13.52 -25.16 -0.37
C LEU A 134 -14.50 -25.80 -1.37
N PHE A 135 -14.32 -25.57 -2.67
CA PHE A 135 -15.16 -26.17 -3.72
C PHE A 135 -14.81 -27.63 -4.04
N GLY A 136 -13.59 -28.08 -3.77
CA GLY A 136 -13.21 -29.50 -3.92
C GLY A 136 -13.72 -30.40 -2.79
N GLU A 137 -14.01 -29.82 -1.62
CA GLU A 137 -14.51 -30.51 -0.43
C GLU A 137 -16.04 -30.35 -0.22
N LEU A 138 -16.70 -29.51 -1.03
CA LEU A 138 -18.16 -29.34 -1.12
C LEU A 138 -18.77 -30.34 -2.10
#